data_AF-A0A534TES3-F1
#
_entry.id   AF-A0A534TES3-F1
#
_cell.length_a   1.000
_cell.length_b   1.000
_cell.length_c   1.000
_cell.angle_alpha   90.00
_cell.angle_beta   90.00
_cell.angle_gamma   90.00
#
_symmetry.space_group_name_H-M   'P 1'
#
loop_
_entity.id
_entity.type
_entity.pdbx_description
1 polymer ?
#
loop_
_entity_poly.entity_id
_entity_poly.type
_entity_poly.pdbx_seq_one_letter_code
_entity_poly.pdbx_strand_id
1 'polypeptide(L)'
;MKSKTKLTPSMTLKEFENGYWLATELKEFADDIGVPSVGKLRKDELERAIKLFLETGEVTRPTMRTLSSSGLKDVERGLRLDLPVVFYTNDKETKDFLEHEARKLAPGFKRRSGVRYRLNRWREEQIPKGKNITYGDLVAEYVRLNQTEGAFARIPHGRYINFMSDFLAAEKDATRHDAVKAWHELKTMDVPKDYYSWSKARSSRRR
;
A
#
# COMPACT_ATOMS: atom_id res chain seq x y z
N MET A 1 -18.60 21.62 5.37
CA MET A 1 -17.58 20.54 5.36
C MET A 1 -18.32 19.24 5.60
N LYS A 2 -18.30 18.26 4.69
CA LYS A 2 -18.96 16.96 4.94
C LYS A 2 -18.28 16.33 6.17
N SER A 3 -19.07 16.00 7.20
CA SER A 3 -18.59 15.24 8.34
C SER A 3 -17.92 13.98 7.84
N LYS A 4 -16.69 13.72 8.29
CA LYS A 4 -16.00 12.46 7.99
C LYS A 4 -16.91 11.34 8.52
N THR A 5 -17.51 10.55 7.63
CA THR A 5 -18.32 9.40 8.02
C THR A 5 -17.47 8.53 8.94
N LYS A 6 -17.91 8.29 10.18
CA LYS A 6 -17.18 7.42 11.11
C LYS A 6 -17.43 5.96 10.72
N LEU A 7 -16.44 5.08 10.93
CA LEU A 7 -16.67 3.64 10.81
C LEU A 7 -17.68 3.20 11.88
N THR A 8 -18.67 2.39 11.48
CA THR A 8 -19.71 1.88 12.39
C THR A 8 -20.07 0.45 12.03
N PRO A 9 -20.48 -0.39 13.00
CA PRO A 9 -20.87 -1.78 12.72
C PRO A 9 -22.11 -1.92 11.82
N SER A 10 -22.99 -0.92 11.81
CA SER A 10 -24.21 -0.92 11.00
C SER A 10 -24.01 -0.39 9.58
N MET A 11 -22.80 0.00 9.19
CA MET A 11 -22.55 0.53 7.85
C MET A 11 -22.59 -0.58 6.81
N THR A 12 -23.11 -0.27 5.63
CA THR A 12 -23.13 -1.21 4.53
C THR A 12 -21.72 -1.44 3.96
N LEU A 13 -21.50 -2.61 3.36
CA LEU A 13 -20.26 -2.91 2.64
C LEU A 13 -19.95 -1.82 1.59
N LYS A 14 -20.97 -1.32 0.89
CA LYS A 14 -20.84 -0.28 -0.11
C LYS A 14 -20.34 1.05 0.47
N GLU A 15 -20.89 1.49 1.61
CA GLU A 15 -20.43 2.70 2.30
C GLU A 15 -18.98 2.56 2.76
N PHE A 16 -18.60 1.37 3.26
CA PHE A 16 -17.22 1.08 3.62
C PHE A 16 -16.29 1.11 2.40
N GLU A 17 -16.70 0.53 1.28
CA GLU A 17 -15.88 0.46 0.06
C GLU A 17 -15.70 1.82 -0.62
N ASN A 18 -16.76 2.63 -0.63
CA ASN A 18 -16.71 4.01 -1.10
C ASN A 18 -16.02 4.94 -0.11
N GLY A 19 -15.85 4.55 1.15
CA GLY A 19 -15.09 5.31 2.14
C GLY A 19 -13.58 5.32 1.86
N TYR A 20 -12.89 6.31 2.43
CA TYR A 20 -11.42 6.31 2.49
C TYR A 20 -10.95 6.33 3.94
N TRP A 21 -10.38 5.20 4.36
CA TRP A 21 -9.99 4.95 5.76
C TRP A 21 -8.47 4.93 5.91
N LEU A 22 -7.97 5.62 6.94
CA LEU A 22 -6.59 5.52 7.38
C LEU A 22 -6.35 4.19 8.09
N ALA A 23 -5.09 3.77 8.15
CA ALA A 23 -4.73 2.53 8.84
C ALA A 23 -5.06 2.60 10.35
N THR A 24 -4.95 3.77 10.97
CA THR A 24 -5.34 3.98 12.37
C THR A 24 -6.84 3.81 12.57
N GLU A 25 -7.66 4.43 11.73
CA GLU A 25 -9.13 4.30 11.77
C GLU A 25 -9.56 2.84 11.57
N LEU A 26 -8.92 2.11 10.65
CA LEU A 26 -9.19 0.68 10.46
C LEU A 26 -8.75 -0.18 11.65
N LYS A 27 -7.66 0.21 12.35
CA LYS A 27 -7.21 -0.50 13.54
C LYS A 27 -8.20 -0.30 14.70
N GLU A 28 -8.55 0.95 14.97
CA GLU A 28 -9.54 1.30 16.01
C GLU A 28 -10.84 0.54 15.76
N PHE A 29 -11.37 0.59 14.53
CA PHE A 29 -12.62 -0.10 14.22
C PHE A 29 -12.49 -1.63 14.28
N ALA A 30 -11.36 -2.20 13.83
CA ALA A 30 -11.13 -3.64 13.95
C ALA A 30 -11.07 -4.10 15.41
N ASP A 31 -10.52 -3.27 16.31
CA ASP A 31 -10.46 -3.55 17.74
C ASP A 31 -11.87 -3.50 18.36
N ASP A 32 -12.66 -2.47 18.01
CA ASP A 32 -14.05 -2.28 18.46
C ASP A 32 -14.96 -3.47 18.08
N ILE A 33 -14.78 -4.06 16.89
CA ILE A 33 -15.55 -5.23 16.44
C ILE A 33 -14.95 -6.56 16.92
N GLY A 34 -13.86 -6.53 17.71
CA GLY A 34 -13.28 -7.72 18.35
C GLY A 34 -12.29 -8.53 17.50
N VAL A 35 -11.72 -7.95 16.43
CA VAL A 35 -10.66 -8.62 15.65
C VAL A 35 -9.43 -8.81 16.54
N PRO A 36 -8.91 -10.04 16.70
CA PRO A 36 -7.75 -10.26 17.55
C PRO A 36 -6.46 -9.74 16.90
N SER A 37 -5.51 -9.33 17.74
CA SER A 37 -4.14 -8.96 17.33
C SER A 37 -4.05 -7.82 16.30
N VAL A 38 -4.99 -6.87 16.32
CA VAL A 38 -5.06 -5.70 15.43
C VAL A 38 -3.71 -5.01 15.22
N GLY A 39 -2.92 -4.85 16.28
CA GLY A 39 -1.61 -4.20 16.23
C GLY A 39 -0.65 -4.82 15.19
N LYS A 40 -0.77 -6.13 14.93
CA LYS A 40 0.07 -6.90 14.01
C LYS A 40 -0.48 -6.95 12.57
N LEU A 41 -1.72 -6.55 12.35
CA LEU A 41 -2.37 -6.63 11.03
C LEU A 41 -1.95 -5.47 10.13
N ARG A 42 -1.71 -5.78 8.87
CA ARG A 42 -1.56 -4.78 7.81
C ARG A 42 -2.91 -4.19 7.43
N LYS A 43 -2.85 -3.05 6.74
CA LYS A 43 -4.04 -2.40 6.20
C LYS A 43 -4.91 -3.31 5.33
N ASP A 44 -4.30 -4.13 4.47
CA ASP A 44 -5.06 -5.04 3.59
C ASP A 44 -5.74 -6.17 4.38
N GLU A 45 -5.10 -6.66 5.44
CA GLU A 45 -5.67 -7.67 6.35
C GLU A 45 -6.82 -7.09 7.17
N LEU A 46 -6.66 -5.87 7.69
CA LEU A 46 -7.72 -5.13 8.38
C LEU A 46 -8.93 -4.91 7.46
N GLU A 47 -8.70 -4.42 6.24
CA GLU A 47 -9.78 -4.22 5.27
C GLU A 47 -10.52 -5.53 4.95
N ARG A 48 -9.81 -6.67 4.81
CA ARG A 48 -10.48 -7.97 4.58
C ARG A 48 -11.31 -8.41 5.78
N ALA A 49 -10.76 -8.32 6.99
CA ALA A 49 -11.47 -8.71 8.21
C ALA A 49 -12.72 -7.86 8.43
N ILE A 50 -12.61 -6.54 8.23
CA ILE A 50 -13.74 -5.61 8.35
C ILE A 50 -14.81 -5.89 7.28
N LYS A 51 -14.43 -6.09 6.02
CA LYS A 51 -15.42 -6.38 4.96
C LYS A 51 -16.22 -7.64 5.26
N LEU A 52 -15.54 -8.70 5.70
CA LEU A 52 -16.19 -9.94 6.07
C LEU A 52 -17.17 -9.71 7.24
N PHE A 53 -16.74 -8.99 8.28
CA PHE A 53 -17.62 -8.65 9.40
C PHE A 53 -18.85 -7.86 8.96
N LEU A 54 -18.71 -6.87 8.07
CA LEU A 54 -19.84 -6.09 7.57
C LEU A 54 -20.79 -6.91 6.67
N GLU A 55 -20.29 -7.99 6.06
CA GLU A 55 -21.07 -8.88 5.20
C GLU A 55 -21.79 -9.99 5.97
N THR A 56 -21.11 -10.60 6.95
CA THR A 56 -21.59 -11.82 7.64
C THR A 56 -21.87 -11.63 9.13
N GLY A 57 -21.37 -10.55 9.74
CA GLY A 57 -21.33 -10.36 11.19
C GLY A 57 -20.24 -11.16 11.91
N GLU A 58 -19.42 -11.93 11.19
CA GLU A 58 -18.41 -12.81 11.79
C GLU A 58 -17.03 -12.14 11.89
N VAL A 59 -16.33 -12.43 12.98
CA VAL A 59 -14.96 -11.98 13.21
C VAL A 59 -13.98 -13.09 12.84
N THR A 60 -13.14 -12.84 11.83
CA THR A 60 -12.07 -13.78 11.48
C THR A 60 -10.87 -13.64 12.40
N ARG A 61 -10.24 -14.78 12.70
CA ARG A 61 -8.92 -14.84 13.33
C ARG A 61 -7.85 -14.77 12.23
N PRO A 62 -7.17 -13.63 12.05
CA PRO A 62 -6.16 -13.51 11.00
C PRO A 62 -4.98 -14.42 11.31
N THR A 63 -4.35 -14.98 10.28
CA THR A 63 -3.11 -15.74 10.43
C THR A 63 -2.06 -14.85 11.09
N MET A 64 -1.57 -15.26 12.26
CA MET A 64 -0.59 -14.48 13.00
C MET A 64 0.70 -14.35 12.19
N ARG A 65 1.20 -13.12 12.08
CA ARG A 65 2.53 -12.85 11.52
C ARG A 65 3.55 -12.79 12.65
N THR A 66 4.60 -13.60 12.56
CA THR A 66 5.79 -13.55 13.42
C THR A 66 6.74 -12.42 12.98
N LEU A 67 6.20 -11.24 12.67
CA LEU A 67 7.00 -10.08 12.25
C LEU A 67 7.27 -9.09 13.39
N SER A 68 6.86 -9.39 14.62
CA SER A 68 7.29 -8.60 15.76
C SER A 68 8.71 -9.01 16.11
N SER A 69 9.66 -8.15 15.76
CA SER A 69 11.04 -8.32 16.16
C SER A 69 11.53 -7.06 16.88
N SER A 70 12.04 -7.26 18.08
CA SER A 70 12.68 -6.24 18.90
C SER A 70 14.18 -6.19 18.59
N GLY A 71 14.73 -5.00 18.40
CA GLY A 71 16.18 -4.78 18.29
C GLY A 71 16.55 -3.60 17.40
N LEU A 72 17.86 -3.45 17.16
CA LEU A 72 18.45 -2.32 16.43
C LEU A 72 18.10 -2.38 14.94
N LYS A 73 17.47 -1.32 14.40
CA LYS A 73 17.02 -1.31 13.01
C LYS A 73 18.20 -1.45 12.06
N ASP A 74 17.94 -2.00 10.88
CA ASP A 74 18.99 -2.16 9.86
C ASP A 74 19.59 -0.81 9.45
N VAL A 75 18.78 0.25 9.43
CA VAL A 75 19.24 1.62 9.16
C VAL A 75 20.26 2.10 10.21
N GLU A 76 20.05 1.76 11.48
CA GLU A 76 20.93 2.13 12.60
C GLU A 76 22.24 1.32 12.59
N ARG A 77 22.29 0.22 11.83
CA ARG A 77 23.48 -0.64 11.64
C ARG A 77 24.39 -0.17 10.49
N GLY A 78 23.97 0.84 9.74
CA GLY A 78 24.66 1.31 8.53
C GLY A 78 24.28 0.47 7.31
N LEU A 79 23.48 1.05 6.42
CA LEU A 79 23.02 0.37 5.20
C LEU A 79 24.17 0.14 4.22
N ARG A 80 24.35 -1.12 3.80
CA ARG A 80 25.34 -1.58 2.82
C ARG A 80 24.78 -2.79 2.07
N LEU A 81 25.24 -3.03 0.85
CA LEU A 81 24.65 -4.06 -0.03
C LEU A 81 24.75 -5.47 0.57
N ASP A 82 25.81 -5.78 1.30
CA ASP A 82 26.05 -7.05 1.97
C ASP A 82 25.39 -7.15 3.37
N LEU A 83 24.66 -6.11 3.82
CA LEU A 83 23.92 -6.15 5.07
C LEU A 83 22.73 -7.12 4.95
N PRO A 84 22.61 -8.13 5.83
CA PRO A 84 21.42 -8.96 5.90
C PRO A 84 20.20 -8.14 6.31
N VAL A 85 19.07 -8.37 5.62
CA VAL A 85 17.79 -7.74 5.95
C VAL A 85 17.19 -8.46 7.14
N VAL A 86 17.19 -7.80 8.29
CA VAL A 86 16.72 -8.36 9.56
C VAL A 86 15.61 -7.46 10.10
N PHE A 87 15.94 -6.21 10.45
CA PHE A 87 14.99 -5.23 10.97
C PHE A 87 14.80 -4.08 9.97
N TYR A 88 14.18 -4.42 8.84
CA TYR A 88 13.86 -3.49 7.78
C TYR A 88 12.87 -2.41 8.22
N THR A 89 13.16 -1.17 7.87
CA THR A 89 12.26 -0.03 8.03
C THR A 89 12.02 0.69 6.71
N ASN A 90 10.80 1.21 6.53
CA ASN A 90 10.43 1.97 5.33
C ASN A 90 10.61 3.47 5.55
N ASP A 91 11.67 3.87 6.26
CA ASP A 91 12.03 5.26 6.53
C ASP A 91 12.65 5.95 5.30
N LYS A 92 12.96 7.24 5.45
CA LYS A 92 13.55 8.03 4.36
C LYS A 92 14.93 7.51 3.96
N GLU A 93 15.78 7.21 4.93
CA GLU A 93 17.16 6.78 4.69
C GLU A 93 17.22 5.44 3.94
N THR A 94 16.42 4.46 4.36
CA THR A 94 16.29 3.17 3.67
C THR A 94 15.79 3.33 2.25
N LYS A 95 14.81 4.22 2.02
CA LYS A 95 14.31 4.51 0.67
C LYS A 95 15.37 5.17 -0.20
N ASP A 96 16.07 6.14 0.35
CA ASP A 96 17.09 6.90 -0.36
C ASP A 96 18.28 6.00 -0.72
N PHE A 97 18.71 5.12 0.20
CA PHE A 97 19.71 4.08 -0.06
C PHE A 97 19.30 3.17 -1.22
N LEU A 98 18.10 2.59 -1.18
CA LEU A 98 17.61 1.71 -2.24
C LEU A 98 17.53 2.42 -3.61
N GLU A 99 17.10 3.69 -3.63
CA GLU A 99 17.04 4.47 -4.87
C GLU A 99 18.42 4.90 -5.38
N HIS A 100 19.38 5.15 -4.50
CA HIS A 100 20.76 5.47 -4.87
C HIS A 100 21.46 4.27 -5.49
N GLU A 101 21.43 3.12 -4.82
CA GLU A 101 22.05 1.89 -5.33
C GLU A 101 21.37 1.39 -6.60
N ALA A 102 20.04 1.49 -6.72
CA ALA A 102 19.33 1.14 -7.94
C ALA A 102 19.75 1.99 -9.15
N ARG A 103 20.04 3.29 -8.94
CA ARG A 103 20.54 4.19 -9.99
C ARG A 103 21.95 3.83 -10.46
N LYS A 104 22.79 3.25 -9.59
CA LYS A 104 24.11 2.75 -9.99
C LYS A 104 23.99 1.52 -10.88
N LEU A 105 23.07 0.61 -10.57
CA LEU A 105 22.86 -0.61 -11.36
C LEU A 105 22.13 -0.37 -12.68
N ALA A 106 21.17 0.55 -12.69
CA ALA A 106 20.38 0.89 -13.87
C ALA A 106 20.41 2.41 -14.10
N PRO A 107 21.34 2.92 -14.94
CA PRO A 107 21.35 4.31 -15.37
C PRO A 107 19.98 4.70 -15.94
N GLY A 108 19.39 5.79 -15.45
CA GLY A 108 18.04 6.21 -15.83
C GLY A 108 16.92 5.58 -14.99
N PHE A 109 17.23 4.89 -13.89
CA PHE A 109 16.23 4.35 -12.97
C PHE A 109 15.22 5.43 -12.53
N LYS A 110 13.96 5.24 -12.91
CA LYS A 110 12.82 6.04 -12.45
C LYS A 110 11.77 5.12 -11.85
N ARG A 111 11.51 5.28 -10.55
CA ARG A 111 10.56 4.43 -9.81
C ARG A 111 9.15 4.51 -10.39
N ARG A 112 8.61 3.36 -10.81
CA ARG A 112 7.21 3.20 -11.24
C ARG A 112 6.26 3.07 -10.05
N SER A 113 4.97 3.38 -10.27
CA SER A 113 3.93 3.17 -9.26
C SER A 113 3.82 1.68 -8.91
N GLY A 114 3.57 1.36 -7.65
CA GLY A 114 3.40 -0.02 -7.17
C GLY A 114 4.68 -0.83 -6.93
N VAL A 115 5.82 -0.46 -7.53
CA VAL A 115 7.10 -1.19 -7.36
C VAL A 115 7.49 -1.35 -5.89
N ARG A 116 7.45 -0.27 -5.11
CA ARG A 116 7.81 -0.32 -3.67
C ARG A 116 6.86 -1.20 -2.85
N TYR A 117 5.58 -1.25 -3.21
CA TYR A 117 4.63 -2.18 -2.57
C TYR A 117 5.03 -3.61 -2.88
N ARG A 118 5.33 -3.93 -4.14
CA ARG A 118 5.73 -5.27 -4.58
C ARG A 118 7.06 -5.71 -3.98
N LEU A 119 8.04 -4.82 -3.88
CA LEU A 119 9.30 -5.08 -3.19
C LEU A 119 9.07 -5.45 -1.71
N ASN A 120 8.20 -4.70 -1.02
CA ASN A 120 7.85 -5.01 0.36
C ASN A 120 7.14 -6.37 0.47
N ARG A 121 6.23 -6.70 -0.45
CA ARG A 121 5.56 -8.01 -0.49
C ARG A 121 6.56 -9.14 -0.73
N TRP A 122 7.45 -8.97 -1.70
CA TRP A 122 8.51 -9.92 -2.00
C TRP A 122 9.41 -10.18 -0.79
N ARG A 123 9.89 -9.11 -0.11
CA ARG A 123 10.69 -9.22 1.12
C ARG A 123 9.96 -10.04 2.18
N GLU A 124 8.70 -9.68 2.42
CA GLU A 124 7.85 -10.33 3.41
C GLU A 124 7.52 -11.79 3.08
N GLU A 125 7.63 -12.20 1.81
CA GLU A 125 7.50 -13.58 1.36
C GLU A 125 8.82 -14.37 1.46
N GLN A 126 9.98 -13.70 1.40
CA GLN A 126 11.28 -14.37 1.52
C GLN A 126 11.59 -14.74 2.98
N ILE A 127 11.28 -13.86 3.94
CA ILE A 127 11.64 -14.05 5.36
C ILE A 127 11.06 -15.37 5.92
N PRO A 128 9.75 -15.68 5.78
CA PRO A 128 9.19 -16.93 6.30
C PRO A 128 9.73 -18.19 5.59
N LYS A 129 10.32 -18.04 4.40
CA LYS A 129 10.94 -19.16 3.66
C LYS A 129 12.37 -19.45 4.15
N GLY A 130 12.83 -18.79 5.22
CA GLY A 130 14.18 -18.97 5.77
C GLY A 130 15.29 -18.44 4.87
N LYS A 131 14.96 -17.56 3.90
CA LYS A 131 15.97 -16.97 3.03
C LYS A 131 16.66 -15.79 3.72
N ASN A 132 17.98 -15.85 3.77
CA ASN A 132 18.84 -14.76 4.23
C ASN A 132 19.09 -13.78 3.08
N ILE A 133 18.12 -12.91 2.81
CA ILE A 133 18.27 -11.85 1.81
C ILE A 133 19.09 -10.69 2.35
N THR A 134 19.84 -10.05 1.47
CA THR A 134 20.65 -8.86 1.74
C THR A 134 20.02 -7.59 1.14
N TYR A 135 20.54 -6.43 1.51
CA TYR A 135 20.16 -5.17 0.86
C TYR A 135 20.54 -5.14 -0.63
N GLY A 136 21.58 -5.86 -1.05
CA GLY A 136 21.94 -6.08 -2.45
C GLY A 136 20.84 -6.83 -3.20
N ASP A 137 20.28 -7.88 -2.59
CA ASP A 137 19.13 -8.60 -3.17
C ASP A 137 17.89 -7.71 -3.27
N LEU A 138 17.64 -6.85 -2.27
CA LEU A 138 16.56 -5.87 -2.33
C LEU A 138 16.75 -4.88 -3.48
N VAL A 139 17.96 -4.37 -3.70
CA VAL A 139 18.25 -3.45 -4.80
C VAL A 139 18.08 -4.15 -6.16
N ALA A 140 18.60 -5.36 -6.30
CA ALA A 140 18.46 -6.15 -7.53
C ALA A 140 16.98 -6.41 -7.87
N GLU A 141 16.20 -6.86 -6.89
CA GLU A 141 14.75 -7.07 -7.05
C GLU A 141 14.02 -5.75 -7.35
N TYR A 142 14.43 -4.65 -6.73
CA TYR A 142 13.86 -3.33 -6.97
C TYR A 142 14.05 -2.87 -8.42
N VAL A 143 15.24 -3.08 -8.98
CA VAL A 143 15.56 -2.81 -10.39
C VAL A 143 14.75 -3.74 -11.30
N ARG A 144 14.76 -5.06 -11.04
CA ARG A 144 14.03 -6.06 -11.83
C ARG A 144 12.53 -5.76 -11.92
N LEU A 145 11.91 -5.44 -10.79
CA LEU A 145 10.49 -5.05 -10.74
C LEU A 145 10.24 -3.79 -11.56
N ASN A 146 11.14 -2.80 -11.52
CA ASN A 146 10.97 -1.56 -12.25
C ASN A 146 11.09 -1.75 -13.78
N GLN A 147 11.91 -2.72 -14.22
CA GLN A 147 12.12 -3.07 -15.63
C GLN A 147 11.10 -4.09 -16.18
N THR A 148 10.20 -4.62 -15.35
CA THR A 148 9.19 -5.58 -15.79
C THR A 148 8.25 -4.96 -16.83
N GLU A 149 8.12 -5.58 -18.00
CA GLU A 149 7.25 -5.09 -19.07
C GLU A 149 5.75 -5.17 -18.70
N GLY A 150 4.96 -4.31 -19.32
CA GLY A 150 3.51 -4.26 -19.12
C GLY A 150 3.07 -3.63 -17.80
N ALA A 151 1.75 -3.60 -17.61
CA ALA A 151 1.12 -3.09 -16.42
C ALA A 151 1.18 -4.12 -15.29
N PHE A 152 1.40 -3.67 -14.06
CA PHE A 152 1.24 -4.54 -12.91
C PHE A 152 -0.22 -4.94 -12.72
N ALA A 153 -0.44 -6.18 -12.26
CA ALA A 153 -1.75 -6.60 -11.78
C ALA A 153 -2.28 -5.62 -10.72
N ARG A 154 -3.60 -5.37 -10.73
CA ARG A 154 -4.25 -4.52 -9.73
C ARG A 154 -4.05 -5.11 -8.33
N ILE A 155 -3.89 -4.23 -7.35
CA ILE A 155 -3.78 -4.62 -5.94
C ILE A 155 -5.16 -4.34 -5.32
N PRO A 156 -5.95 -5.35 -4.91
CA PRO A 156 -7.34 -5.14 -4.47
C PRO A 156 -7.53 -4.03 -3.41
N HIS A 157 -6.63 -3.97 -2.43
CA HIS A 157 -6.63 -2.96 -1.36
C HIS A 157 -5.76 -1.73 -1.68
N GLY A 158 -4.97 -1.80 -2.75
CA GLY A 158 -4.03 -0.77 -3.16
C GLY A 158 -4.68 0.37 -3.95
N ARG A 159 -5.80 0.91 -3.47
CA ARG A 159 -6.62 1.93 -4.16
C ARG A 159 -5.79 3.08 -4.73
N TYR A 160 -4.90 3.66 -3.92
CA TYR A 160 -3.98 4.71 -4.37
C TYR A 160 -3.06 4.24 -5.50
N ILE A 161 -2.45 3.06 -5.37
CA ILE A 161 -1.50 2.55 -6.37
C ILE A 161 -2.20 2.31 -7.70
N ASN A 162 -3.37 1.65 -7.66
CA ASN A 162 -4.18 1.39 -8.85
C ASN A 162 -4.62 2.71 -9.48
N PHE A 163 -5.19 3.63 -8.69
CA PHE A 163 -5.62 4.94 -9.18
C PHE A 163 -4.48 5.70 -9.86
N MET A 164 -3.30 5.78 -9.23
CA MET A 164 -2.15 6.48 -9.81
C MET A 164 -1.67 5.81 -11.11
N SER A 165 -1.74 4.49 -11.20
CA SER A 165 -1.38 3.75 -12.41
C SER A 165 -2.38 4.02 -13.53
N ASP A 166 -3.68 3.89 -13.24
CA ASP A 166 -4.76 4.10 -14.21
C ASP A 166 -4.79 5.56 -14.71
N PHE A 167 -4.65 6.52 -13.79
CA PHE A 167 -4.63 7.95 -14.11
C PHE A 167 -3.47 8.30 -15.05
N LEU A 168 -2.24 7.89 -14.73
CA LEU A 168 -1.07 8.22 -15.55
C LEU A 168 -1.06 7.48 -16.90
N ALA A 169 -1.78 6.37 -17.01
CA ALA A 169 -1.95 5.67 -18.29
C ALA A 169 -3.00 6.35 -19.18
N ALA A 170 -4.06 6.89 -18.58
CA ALA A 170 -5.15 7.52 -19.31
C ALA A 170 -4.86 9.00 -19.66
N GLU A 171 -4.19 9.72 -18.76
CA GLU A 171 -3.92 11.17 -18.87
C GLU A 171 -2.47 11.40 -19.33
N LYS A 172 -2.22 11.28 -20.64
CA LYS A 172 -0.86 11.21 -21.23
C LYS A 172 0.05 12.39 -20.90
N ASP A 173 -0.51 13.60 -20.77
CA ASP A 173 0.24 14.83 -20.47
C ASP A 173 0.26 15.17 -18.97
N ALA A 174 -0.40 14.37 -18.14
CA ALA A 174 -0.54 14.66 -16.74
C ALA A 174 0.68 14.23 -15.93
N THR A 175 1.05 15.07 -14.98
CA THR A 175 2.18 14.79 -14.09
C THR A 175 1.75 13.91 -12.92
N ARG A 176 2.74 13.38 -12.20
CA ARG A 176 2.50 12.72 -10.91
C ARG A 176 1.81 13.66 -9.90
N HIS A 177 2.11 14.95 -9.96
CA HIS A 177 1.47 15.94 -9.09
C HIS A 177 -0.02 16.05 -9.39
N ASP A 178 -0.42 16.05 -10.66
CA ASP A 178 -1.83 16.09 -11.07
C ASP A 178 -2.58 14.85 -10.62
N ALA A 179 -1.97 13.68 -10.76
CA ALA A 179 -2.51 12.42 -10.25
C ALA A 179 -2.71 12.45 -8.72
N VAL A 180 -1.78 13.03 -7.97
CA VAL A 180 -1.92 13.21 -6.52
C VAL A 180 -3.08 14.15 -6.20
N LYS A 181 -3.20 15.29 -6.90
CA LYS A 181 -4.31 16.24 -6.73
C LYS A 181 -5.66 15.56 -7.00
N ALA A 182 -5.79 14.84 -8.10
CA ALA A 182 -6.98 14.06 -8.44
C ALA A 182 -7.33 13.01 -7.38
N TRP A 183 -6.31 12.33 -6.83
CA TRP A 183 -6.50 11.41 -5.71
C TRP A 183 -7.04 12.09 -4.45
N HIS A 184 -6.56 13.30 -4.12
CA HIS A 184 -7.09 14.07 -2.99
C HIS A 184 -8.57 14.43 -3.18
N GLU A 185 -8.98 14.79 -4.38
CA GLU A 185 -10.39 15.02 -4.72
C GLU A 185 -11.21 13.74 -4.54
N LEU A 186 -10.77 12.63 -5.13
CA LEU A 186 -11.45 11.32 -5.07
C LEU A 186 -11.70 10.84 -3.63
N LYS A 187 -10.75 11.08 -2.72
CA LYS A 187 -10.90 10.69 -1.29
C LYS A 187 -12.14 11.31 -0.62
N THR A 188 -12.62 12.44 -1.12
CA THR A 188 -13.79 13.15 -0.56
C THR A 188 -15.12 12.79 -1.24
N MET A 189 -15.08 12.05 -2.34
CA MET A 189 -16.26 11.66 -3.10
C MET A 189 -16.84 10.36 -2.54
N ASP A 190 -18.16 10.21 -2.54
CA ASP A 190 -18.83 8.95 -2.21
C ASP A 190 -19.01 8.10 -3.49
N VAL A 191 -17.87 7.63 -4.01
CA VAL A 191 -17.79 6.75 -5.19
C VAL A 191 -16.66 5.75 -4.97
N PRO A 192 -16.63 4.63 -5.73
CA PRO A 192 -15.50 3.71 -5.69
C PRO A 192 -14.18 4.44 -5.91
N LYS A 193 -13.16 4.06 -5.14
CA LYS A 193 -11.86 4.75 -5.10
C LYS A 193 -10.95 4.30 -6.24
N ASP A 194 -11.44 4.43 -7.47
CA ASP A 194 -10.74 4.14 -8.72
C ASP A 194 -10.84 5.30 -9.72
N TYR A 195 -9.99 5.25 -10.75
CA TYR A 195 -9.87 6.31 -11.74
C TYR A 195 -11.16 6.48 -12.58
N TYR A 196 -11.79 5.37 -12.97
CA TYR A 196 -12.99 5.41 -13.82
C TYR A 196 -14.15 6.11 -13.12
N SER A 197 -14.39 5.77 -11.85
CA SER A 197 -15.44 6.37 -11.03
C SER A 197 -15.18 7.85 -10.77
N TRP A 198 -13.93 8.24 -10.52
CA TRP A 198 -13.53 9.64 -10.41
C TRP A 198 -13.79 10.43 -11.71
N SER A 199 -13.36 9.88 -12.85
CA SER A 199 -13.53 10.52 -14.15
C SER A 199 -15.00 10.71 -14.52
N LYS A 200 -15.83 9.68 -14.28
CA LYS A 200 -17.28 9.74 -14.47
C LYS A 200 -17.93 10.79 -13.57
N ALA A 201 -17.60 10.81 -12.28
CA ALA A 201 -18.15 11.78 -11.32
C ALA A 201 -17.76 13.23 -11.61
N ARG A 202 -16.59 13.47 -12.23
CA ARG A 202 -16.21 14.81 -12.70
C ARG A 202 -16.96 15.21 -13.97
N SER A 203 -17.16 14.27 -14.88
CA SER A 203 -17.86 14.52 -16.14
C SER A 203 -19.32 14.87 -15.92
N SER A 204 -19.99 14.24 -14.94
CA SER A 204 -21.36 14.56 -14.57
C SER A 204 -21.53 15.89 -13.84
N ARG A 205 -20.49 16.41 -13.17
CA ARG A 205 -20.50 17.74 -12.53
C ARG A 205 -20.26 18.91 -13.49
N ARG A 206 -19.75 18.62 -14.69
CA ARG A 206 -19.45 19.62 -15.74
C ARG A 206 -20.58 19.78 -16.75
N ARG A 207 -21.59 18.92 -16.70
CA ARG A 207 -22.86 19.06 -17.41
C ARG A 207 -23.86 19.73 -16.49
#